data_AF-A0A4Q5UQB2-F1
#
_entry.id   AF-A0A4Q5UQB2-F1
#
_cell.length_a   1.000
_cell.length_b   1.000
_cell.length_c   1.000
_cell.angle_alpha   90.00
_cell.angle_beta   90.00
_cell.angle_gamma   90.00
#
_symmetry.space_group_name_H-M   'P 1'
#
loop_
_entity.id
_entity.type
_entity.pdbx_description
1 polymer ?
#
loop_
_entity_poly.entity_id
_entity_poly.type
_entity_poly.pdbx_seq_one_letter_code
_entity_poly.pdbx_strand_id
1 'polypeptide(L)'
;LKDCDFEFIIAATEKNIMMVEGEAKECQEEDLIKAIELAHDAIRIQIKGQEDLRAQVGITTKREYTKPYRNEELNEKIVAFAKDKMHAIASTASAKHERSDAFKDLHKEVVAYLGEELPDEDKKLIGLYVGDLQYNVVRDMILNDRVRLDGRGTTDIRPLEMEINTLPSPHGSALFTRGETQSLTTVTLGTPLDELLVESAHSSEYSKFILHYNFPPFSTGEVKMMRGVGRREVGHGNLAMRSLKKMMPGSEYPYTVRVVSDILESNGSSSMATVCAGSLALMDAGVPIKKHVSGVAMGLIKKEDKFAVLTDILGDEDHLGDMDFKVTGTRDGICGVQMDIKVDGLSMDIMRSALSQAREGRLYILDAMHACVEQTREDVKPHAPRMVKITIDKEFIGAVIGPGGKVIQEIQRETGTTVNIEEVDNAGHVSIFSKEKEGLDKALAWIKGLVMAPEVGETYEGTVKSIKEFGAFVEFLPKKEGLLHISEISWKRLETMNGVFKEGDKVKVKLLEVDPKTGKFKLSRKALMPKPEAPQRPQGDAPQQA
;
A
#
# COMPACT_ATOMS: atom_id res chain seq x y z
N LEU A 1 14.96 4.13 -14.26
CA LEU A 1 13.77 3.52 -13.64
C LEU A 1 13.31 4.25 -12.38
N LYS A 2 14.19 4.67 -11.44
CA LYS A 2 13.76 5.32 -10.18
C LYS A 2 12.84 6.54 -10.36
N ASP A 3 13.06 7.33 -11.42
CA ASP A 3 12.28 8.54 -11.71
C ASP A 3 11.12 8.34 -12.68
N CYS A 4 10.82 7.10 -13.08
CA CYS A 4 9.72 6.81 -14.02
C CYS A 4 8.36 6.89 -13.32
N ASP A 5 7.33 7.30 -14.07
CA ASP A 5 5.94 7.38 -13.56
C ASP A 5 5.21 6.04 -13.65
N PHE A 6 5.61 5.17 -14.57
CA PHE A 6 5.09 3.80 -14.68
C PHE A 6 6.17 2.84 -15.17
N GLU A 7 6.01 1.57 -14.80
CA GLU A 7 6.84 0.44 -15.20
C GLU A 7 5.92 -0.70 -15.62
N PHE A 8 5.91 -1.01 -16.91
CA PHE A 8 5.13 -2.11 -17.48
C PHE A 8 6.04 -3.10 -18.19
N ILE A 9 5.80 -4.38 -17.94
CA ILE A 9 6.38 -5.50 -18.66
C ILE A 9 5.32 -5.99 -19.63
N ILE A 10 5.67 -6.06 -20.91
CA ILE A 10 4.75 -6.41 -21.98
C ILE A 10 5.38 -7.54 -22.80
N ALA A 11 4.60 -8.58 -23.06
CA ALA A 11 4.95 -9.66 -23.96
C ALA A 11 3.93 -9.72 -25.10
N ALA A 12 4.43 -9.88 -26.32
CA ALA A 12 3.62 -9.89 -27.52
C ALA A 12 4.18 -10.84 -28.58
N THR A 13 3.32 -11.30 -29.47
CA THR A 13 3.70 -11.81 -30.79
C THR A 13 3.84 -10.66 -31.78
N GLU A 14 4.22 -10.94 -33.02
CA GLU A 14 4.29 -9.93 -34.08
C GLU A 14 2.96 -9.17 -34.24
N LYS A 15 1.84 -9.87 -34.03
CA LYS A 15 0.49 -9.37 -34.30
C LYS A 15 -0.30 -9.02 -33.05
N ASN A 16 -0.09 -9.72 -31.95
CA ASN A 16 -0.98 -9.66 -30.79
C ASN A 16 -0.19 -9.40 -29.50
N ILE A 17 -0.73 -8.53 -28.66
CA ILE A 17 -0.32 -8.43 -27.26
C ILE A 17 -0.78 -9.70 -26.55
N MET A 18 0.08 -10.28 -25.73
CA MET A 18 -0.20 -11.53 -25.00
C MET A 18 -0.33 -11.29 -23.51
N MET A 19 0.54 -10.45 -22.94
CA MET A 19 0.55 -10.16 -21.51
C MET A 19 1.02 -8.74 -21.24
N VAL A 20 0.42 -8.11 -20.23
CA VAL A 20 0.84 -6.83 -19.65
C VAL A 20 0.85 -6.99 -18.13
N GLU A 21 1.92 -6.57 -17.47
CA GLU A 21 2.05 -6.60 -16.01
C GLU A 21 2.82 -5.37 -15.55
N GLY A 22 2.31 -4.61 -14.58
CA GLY A 22 3.11 -3.56 -13.97
C GLY A 22 2.39 -2.60 -13.04
N GLU A 23 3.08 -1.50 -12.73
CA GLU A 23 2.65 -0.50 -11.76
C GLU A 23 2.85 0.92 -12.29
N ALA A 24 2.04 1.85 -11.78
CA ALA A 24 2.06 3.26 -12.16
C ALA A 24 1.76 4.18 -10.98
N LYS A 25 2.23 5.43 -11.08
CA LYS A 25 1.89 6.53 -10.17
C LYS A 25 0.63 7.24 -10.69
N GLU A 26 -0.51 6.54 -10.68
CA GLU A 26 -1.80 7.10 -11.11
C GLU A 26 -1.80 7.55 -12.60
N CYS A 27 -1.34 6.70 -13.52
CA CYS A 27 -1.38 7.03 -14.97
C CYS A 27 -2.78 6.94 -15.56
N GLN A 28 -3.06 7.65 -16.66
CA GLN A 28 -4.36 7.54 -17.33
C GLN A 28 -4.47 6.26 -18.14
N GLU A 29 -5.70 5.79 -18.39
CA GLU A 29 -5.98 4.65 -19.26
C GLU A 29 -5.36 4.82 -20.66
N GLU A 30 -5.38 6.03 -21.21
CA GLU A 30 -4.79 6.32 -22.52
C GLU A 30 -3.25 6.29 -22.52
N ASP A 31 -2.61 6.61 -21.39
CA ASP A 31 -1.15 6.49 -21.26
C ASP A 31 -0.72 5.02 -21.29
N LEU A 32 -1.50 4.14 -20.65
CA LEU A 32 -1.29 2.70 -20.72
C LEU A 32 -1.44 2.17 -22.16
N ILE A 33 -2.45 2.61 -22.90
CA ILE A 33 -2.63 2.20 -24.30
C ILE A 33 -1.43 2.63 -25.16
N LYS A 34 -0.98 3.88 -25.04
CA LYS A 34 0.21 4.35 -25.76
C LYS A 34 1.46 3.57 -25.38
N ALA A 35 1.62 3.24 -24.09
CA ALA A 35 2.75 2.41 -23.64
C ALA A 35 2.71 1.02 -24.28
N ILE A 36 1.53 0.42 -24.42
CA ILE A 36 1.34 -0.87 -25.10
C ILE A 36 1.68 -0.77 -26.58
N GLU A 37 1.19 0.25 -27.29
CA GLU A 37 1.48 0.47 -28.71
C GLU A 37 3.00 0.62 -28.96
N LEU A 38 3.66 1.48 -28.16
CA LEU A 38 5.11 1.70 -28.24
C LEU A 38 5.91 0.43 -27.93
N ALA A 39 5.51 -0.31 -26.90
CA ALA A 39 6.15 -1.58 -26.55
C ALA A 39 5.98 -2.61 -27.66
N HIS A 40 4.82 -2.69 -28.31
CA HIS A 40 4.58 -3.64 -29.39
C HIS A 40 5.51 -3.41 -30.58
N ASP A 41 5.69 -2.15 -30.97
CA ASP A 41 6.62 -1.78 -32.04
C ASP A 41 8.07 -2.13 -31.70
N ALA A 42 8.49 -1.90 -30.44
CA ALA A 42 9.81 -2.32 -29.97
C ALA A 42 9.97 -3.85 -29.95
N ILE A 43 8.93 -4.59 -29.53
CA ILE A 43 8.93 -6.06 -29.50
C ILE A 43 9.01 -6.64 -30.91
N ARG A 44 8.36 -6.04 -31.92
CA ARG A 44 8.45 -6.50 -33.32
C ARG A 44 9.89 -6.50 -33.84
N ILE A 45 10.71 -5.52 -33.43
CA ILE A 45 12.14 -5.49 -33.77
C ILE A 45 12.87 -6.69 -33.13
N GLN A 46 12.55 -7.03 -31.88
CA GLN A 46 13.14 -8.18 -31.18
C GLN A 46 12.73 -9.51 -31.82
N ILE A 47 11.46 -9.64 -32.19
CA ILE A 47 10.93 -10.83 -32.91
C ILE A 47 11.65 -10.99 -34.25
N LYS A 48 11.85 -9.90 -34.99
CA LYS A 48 12.61 -9.94 -36.24
C LYS A 48 14.03 -10.46 -36.02
N GLY A 49 14.71 -10.02 -34.97
CA GLY A 49 16.00 -10.56 -34.57
C GLY A 49 15.98 -12.06 -34.25
N GLN A 50 14.93 -12.56 -33.59
CA GLN A 50 14.76 -14.00 -33.32
C GLN A 50 14.56 -14.82 -34.59
N GLU A 51 13.74 -14.33 -35.53
CA GLU A 51 13.53 -15.00 -36.83
C GLU A 51 14.79 -14.96 -37.71
N ASP A 52 15.55 -13.86 -37.69
CA ASP A 52 16.82 -13.76 -38.41
C ASP A 52 17.87 -14.73 -37.85
N LEU A 53 17.95 -14.86 -36.52
CA LEU A 53 18.80 -15.86 -35.87
C LEU A 53 18.37 -17.29 -36.24
N ARG A 54 17.07 -17.58 -36.18
CA ARG A 54 16.50 -18.87 -36.58
C ARG A 54 16.86 -19.23 -38.03
N ALA A 55 16.80 -18.26 -38.94
CA ALA A 55 17.18 -18.42 -40.33
C ALA A 55 18.69 -18.71 -40.48
N GLN A 56 19.56 -17.99 -39.75
CA GLN A 56 21.02 -18.21 -39.78
C GLN A 56 21.43 -19.61 -39.32
N VAL A 57 20.73 -20.16 -38.32
CA VAL A 57 20.99 -21.52 -37.81
C VAL A 57 20.36 -22.60 -38.71
N GLY A 58 19.57 -22.21 -39.72
CA GLY A 58 18.97 -23.14 -40.68
C GLY A 58 17.74 -23.89 -40.18
N ILE A 59 17.08 -23.41 -39.11
CA ILE A 59 15.88 -24.05 -38.55
C ILE A 59 14.64 -23.58 -39.32
N THR A 60 14.31 -24.24 -40.42
CA THR A 60 13.22 -23.83 -41.32
C THR A 60 11.96 -24.67 -41.20
N THR A 61 12.04 -25.88 -40.64
CA THR A 61 10.92 -26.81 -40.53
C THR A 61 10.34 -26.84 -39.11
N LYS A 62 9.01 -26.95 -39.03
CA LYS A 62 8.32 -27.23 -37.76
C LYS A 62 8.41 -28.73 -37.48
N ARG A 63 8.45 -29.10 -36.20
CA ARG A 63 8.34 -30.50 -35.78
C ARG A 63 6.98 -31.05 -36.21
N GLU A 64 6.96 -32.25 -36.77
CA GLU A 64 5.71 -32.97 -37.03
C GLU A 64 5.00 -33.29 -35.71
N TYR A 65 3.70 -33.01 -35.65
CA TYR A 65 2.87 -33.23 -34.48
C TYR A 65 1.56 -33.90 -34.92
N THR A 66 1.37 -35.15 -34.49
CA THR A 66 0.13 -35.89 -34.71
C THR A 66 -0.96 -35.33 -33.81
N LYS A 67 -2.06 -34.84 -34.40
CA LYS A 67 -3.20 -34.36 -33.63
C LYS A 67 -3.84 -35.50 -32.84
N PRO A 68 -4.38 -35.24 -31.63
CA PRO A 68 -5.16 -36.23 -30.91
C PRO A 68 -6.36 -36.72 -31.73
N TYR A 69 -6.74 -37.97 -31.53
CA TYR A 69 -7.95 -38.55 -32.12
C TYR A 69 -9.19 -37.69 -31.78
N ARG A 70 -10.09 -37.56 -32.76
CA ARG A 70 -11.36 -36.83 -32.67
C ARG A 70 -12.42 -37.61 -33.45
N ASN A 71 -13.64 -37.62 -32.92
CA ASN A 71 -14.82 -38.20 -33.54
C ASN A 71 -15.90 -37.11 -33.66
N GLU A 72 -16.15 -36.61 -34.88
CA GLU A 72 -17.11 -35.54 -35.12
C GLU A 72 -18.56 -36.01 -35.01
N GLU A 73 -18.87 -37.25 -35.41
CA GLU A 73 -20.22 -37.81 -35.28
C GLU A 73 -20.65 -37.91 -33.81
N LEU A 74 -19.72 -38.25 -32.91
CA LEU A 74 -19.96 -38.23 -31.47
C LEU A 74 -20.25 -36.82 -30.96
N ASN A 75 -19.47 -35.84 -31.43
CA ASN A 75 -19.65 -34.43 -31.06
C ASN A 75 -21.03 -33.94 -31.50
N GLU A 76 -21.44 -34.20 -32.74
CA GLU A 76 -22.76 -33.84 -33.27
C GLU A 76 -23.90 -34.43 -32.43
N LYS A 77 -23.79 -35.70 -32.01
CA LYS A 77 -24.78 -36.35 -31.12
C LYS A 77 -24.88 -35.66 -29.76
N ILE A 78 -23.74 -35.31 -29.16
CA ILE A 78 -23.70 -34.60 -27.87
C ILE A 78 -24.34 -33.21 -28.01
N VAL A 79 -23.96 -32.47 -29.04
CA VAL A 79 -24.50 -31.14 -29.32
C VAL A 79 -26.03 -31.21 -29.50
N ALA A 80 -26.52 -32.13 -30.33
CA ALA A 80 -27.94 -32.28 -30.59
C ALA A 80 -28.77 -32.61 -29.34
N PHE A 81 -28.21 -33.41 -28.41
CA PHE A 81 -28.91 -33.79 -27.18
C PHE A 81 -28.83 -32.73 -26.07
N ALA A 82 -27.66 -32.10 -25.90
CA ALA A 82 -27.35 -31.32 -24.70
C ALA A 82 -27.41 -29.80 -24.90
N LYS A 83 -27.34 -29.27 -26.14
CA LYS A 83 -27.20 -27.82 -26.37
C LYS A 83 -28.30 -26.99 -25.72
N ASP A 84 -29.57 -27.33 -25.96
CA ASP A 84 -30.71 -26.54 -25.44
C ASP A 84 -30.84 -26.68 -23.91
N LYS A 85 -30.56 -27.87 -23.37
CA LYS A 85 -30.52 -28.10 -21.91
C LYS A 85 -29.41 -27.26 -21.26
N MET A 86 -28.23 -27.23 -21.89
CA MET A 86 -27.09 -26.48 -21.41
C MET A 86 -27.35 -24.97 -21.46
N HIS A 87 -28.00 -24.50 -22.52
CA HIS A 87 -28.45 -23.12 -22.62
C HIS A 87 -29.43 -22.77 -21.51
N ALA A 88 -30.43 -23.63 -21.25
CA ALA A 88 -31.40 -23.42 -20.17
C ALA A 88 -30.71 -23.29 -18.80
N ILE A 89 -29.73 -24.17 -18.51
CA ILE A 89 -28.92 -24.09 -17.28
C ILE A 89 -28.13 -22.77 -17.25
N ALA A 90 -27.41 -22.43 -18.32
CA ALA A 90 -26.57 -21.24 -18.39
C ALA A 90 -27.37 -19.93 -18.26
N SER A 91 -28.57 -19.88 -18.83
CA SER A 91 -29.47 -18.72 -18.77
C SER A 91 -30.20 -18.57 -17.44
N THR A 92 -30.14 -19.58 -16.58
CA THR A 92 -30.75 -19.54 -15.25
C THR A 92 -29.78 -18.85 -14.28
N ALA A 93 -30.13 -17.64 -13.84
CA ALA A 93 -29.39 -16.92 -12.81
C ALA A 93 -29.29 -17.78 -11.54
N SER A 94 -28.07 -18.20 -11.19
CA SER A 94 -27.83 -19.19 -10.15
C SER A 94 -26.50 -18.98 -9.43
N ALA A 95 -26.40 -19.48 -8.19
CA ALA A 95 -25.15 -19.48 -7.43
C ALA A 95 -24.12 -20.43 -8.04
N LYS A 96 -22.84 -20.25 -7.74
CA LYS A 96 -21.75 -21.05 -8.33
C LYS A 96 -21.94 -22.55 -8.13
N HIS A 97 -22.27 -22.96 -6.91
CA HIS A 97 -22.38 -24.36 -6.52
C HIS A 97 -23.58 -25.03 -7.21
N GLU A 98 -24.74 -24.38 -7.20
CA GLU A 98 -25.95 -24.85 -7.87
C GLU A 98 -25.73 -25.05 -9.37
N ARG A 99 -25.13 -24.05 -10.03
CA ARG A 99 -24.78 -24.13 -11.45
C ARG A 99 -23.79 -25.25 -11.75
N SER A 100 -22.76 -25.38 -10.92
CA SER A 100 -21.74 -26.43 -11.08
C SER A 100 -22.35 -27.82 -10.98
N ASP A 101 -23.30 -28.02 -10.08
CA ASP A 101 -23.97 -29.30 -9.91
C ASP A 101 -24.95 -29.58 -11.06
N ALA A 102 -25.68 -28.57 -11.55
CA ALA A 102 -26.52 -28.69 -12.74
C ALA A 102 -25.72 -29.11 -14.00
N PHE A 103 -24.52 -28.54 -14.23
CA PHE A 103 -23.67 -28.97 -15.34
C PHE A 103 -23.12 -30.40 -15.16
N LYS A 104 -22.78 -30.80 -13.93
CA LYS A 104 -22.37 -32.19 -13.64
C LYS A 104 -23.51 -33.17 -13.91
N ASP A 105 -24.73 -32.82 -13.54
CA ASP A 105 -25.89 -33.67 -13.77
C ASP A 105 -26.21 -33.79 -15.25
N LEU A 106 -26.11 -32.70 -16.02
CA LEU A 106 -26.20 -32.76 -17.48
C LEU A 106 -25.10 -33.63 -18.09
N HIS A 107 -23.87 -33.57 -17.58
CA HIS A 107 -22.79 -34.47 -18.03
C HIS A 107 -23.15 -35.94 -17.79
N LYS A 108 -23.73 -36.29 -16.63
CA LYS A 108 -24.21 -37.66 -16.35
C LYS A 108 -25.33 -38.06 -17.30
N GLU A 109 -26.26 -37.16 -17.61
CA GLU A 109 -27.32 -37.42 -18.60
C GLU A 109 -26.75 -37.70 -19.99
N VAL A 110 -25.73 -36.95 -20.42
CA VAL A 110 -25.04 -37.19 -21.72
C VAL A 110 -24.40 -38.58 -21.74
N VAL A 111 -23.70 -38.96 -20.67
CA VAL A 111 -23.09 -40.31 -20.57
C VAL A 111 -24.17 -41.40 -20.63
N ALA A 112 -25.29 -41.22 -19.93
CA ALA A 112 -26.40 -42.17 -19.94
C ALA A 112 -27.08 -42.25 -21.32
N TYR A 113 -27.25 -41.13 -22.01
CA TYR A 113 -27.85 -41.06 -23.35
C TYR A 113 -27.01 -41.80 -24.40
N LEU A 114 -25.69 -41.66 -24.34
CA LEU A 114 -24.77 -42.30 -25.30
C LEU A 114 -24.60 -43.81 -25.07
N GLY A 115 -24.89 -44.30 -23.85
CA GLY A 115 -24.81 -45.71 -23.48
C GLY A 115 -23.38 -46.22 -23.25
N GLU A 116 -23.27 -47.49 -22.80
CA GLU A 116 -21.98 -48.11 -22.43
C GLU A 116 -21.22 -48.72 -23.61
N GLU A 117 -21.87 -48.91 -24.76
CA GLU A 117 -21.33 -49.56 -25.97
C GLU A 117 -20.47 -48.64 -26.86
N LEU A 118 -19.95 -47.54 -26.31
CA LEU A 118 -18.99 -46.69 -27.02
C LEU A 118 -17.57 -47.26 -26.98
N PRO A 119 -16.78 -47.10 -28.07
CA PRO A 119 -15.35 -47.36 -28.07
C PRO A 119 -14.64 -46.62 -26.92
N ASP A 120 -13.60 -47.21 -26.34
CA ASP A 120 -12.87 -46.61 -25.22
C ASP A 120 -12.20 -45.26 -25.57
N GLU A 121 -11.85 -45.07 -26.85
CA GLU A 121 -11.32 -43.79 -27.35
C GLU A 121 -12.39 -42.70 -27.36
N ASP A 122 -13.63 -43.04 -27.73
CA ASP A 122 -14.77 -42.12 -27.76
C ASP A 122 -15.22 -41.74 -26.35
N LYS A 123 -15.20 -42.69 -25.40
CA LYS A 123 -15.53 -42.42 -23.98
C LYS A 123 -14.64 -41.33 -23.38
N LYS A 124 -13.37 -41.27 -23.77
CA LYS A 124 -12.42 -40.23 -23.33
C LYS A 124 -12.73 -38.84 -23.92
N LEU A 125 -13.46 -38.77 -25.03
CA LEU A 125 -13.84 -37.51 -25.69
C LEU A 125 -15.10 -36.87 -25.09
N ILE A 126 -15.95 -37.62 -24.37
CA ILE A 126 -17.23 -37.10 -23.86
C ILE A 126 -17.03 -35.86 -23.00
N GLY A 127 -16.15 -35.91 -22.00
CA GLY A 127 -15.90 -34.77 -21.11
C GLY A 127 -15.33 -33.55 -21.84
N LEU A 128 -14.51 -33.79 -22.86
CA LEU A 128 -13.95 -32.75 -23.71
C LEU A 128 -15.04 -32.08 -24.55
N TYR A 129 -15.90 -32.85 -25.21
CA TYR A 129 -16.98 -32.31 -26.04
C TYR A 129 -18.09 -31.64 -25.23
N VAL A 130 -18.42 -32.15 -24.03
CA VAL A 130 -19.35 -31.45 -23.12
C VAL A 130 -18.75 -30.13 -22.65
N GLY A 131 -17.44 -30.10 -22.35
CA GLY A 131 -16.72 -28.86 -22.02
C GLY A 131 -16.67 -27.86 -23.17
N ASP A 132 -16.36 -28.32 -24.38
CA ASP A 132 -16.36 -27.50 -25.61
C ASP A 132 -17.77 -26.95 -25.90
N LEU A 133 -18.82 -27.75 -25.68
CA LEU A 133 -20.20 -27.31 -25.82
C LEU A 133 -20.55 -26.23 -24.78
N GLN A 134 -20.16 -26.42 -23.51
CA GLN A 134 -20.35 -25.42 -22.45
C GLN A 134 -19.65 -24.11 -22.80
N TYR A 135 -18.41 -24.20 -23.29
CA TYR A 135 -17.65 -23.05 -23.77
C TYR A 135 -18.43 -22.27 -24.82
N ASN A 136 -18.91 -22.94 -25.87
CA ASN A 136 -19.61 -22.28 -26.96
C ASN A 136 -20.99 -21.72 -26.55
N VAL A 137 -21.79 -22.49 -25.80
CA VAL A 137 -23.15 -22.10 -25.41
C VAL A 137 -23.14 -20.87 -24.50
N VAL A 138 -22.28 -20.85 -23.48
CA VAL A 138 -22.23 -19.73 -22.54
C VAL A 138 -21.73 -18.45 -23.24
N ARG A 139 -20.74 -18.57 -24.13
CA ARG A 139 -20.23 -17.43 -24.90
C ARG A 139 -21.28 -16.88 -25.86
N ASP A 140 -21.99 -17.75 -26.56
CA ASP A 140 -23.05 -17.34 -27.49
C ASP A 140 -24.20 -16.65 -26.75
N MET A 141 -24.59 -17.16 -25.58
CA MET A 141 -25.58 -16.51 -24.71
C MET A 141 -25.13 -15.10 -24.31
N ILE A 142 -23.92 -14.94 -23.79
CA ILE A 142 -23.41 -13.62 -23.35
C ILE A 142 -23.32 -12.63 -24.52
N LEU A 143 -22.89 -13.08 -25.69
CA LEU A 143 -22.76 -12.24 -26.89
C LEU A 143 -24.11 -11.82 -27.48
N ASN A 144 -25.09 -12.71 -27.48
CA ASN A 144 -26.39 -12.48 -28.11
C ASN A 144 -27.40 -11.84 -27.15
N ASP A 145 -27.52 -12.40 -25.94
CA ASP A 145 -28.57 -12.05 -24.99
C ASP A 145 -28.11 -10.97 -24.01
N ARG A 146 -26.80 -10.72 -23.90
CA ARG A 146 -26.18 -9.74 -22.99
C ARG A 146 -26.47 -9.99 -21.50
N VAL A 147 -26.80 -11.24 -21.17
CA VAL A 147 -27.02 -11.73 -19.80
C VAL A 147 -25.90 -12.69 -19.43
N ARG A 148 -25.52 -12.70 -18.14
CA ARG A 148 -24.46 -13.53 -17.57
C ARG A 148 -25.02 -14.68 -16.74
N LEU A 149 -24.14 -15.61 -16.35
CA LEU A 149 -24.48 -16.83 -15.60
C LEU A 149 -25.17 -16.59 -14.25
N ASP A 150 -25.00 -15.41 -13.66
CA ASP A 150 -25.63 -14.99 -12.41
C ASP A 150 -26.76 -13.96 -12.63
N GLY A 151 -27.20 -13.78 -13.88
CA GLY A 151 -28.30 -12.88 -14.26
C GLY A 151 -27.90 -11.41 -14.43
N ARG A 152 -26.63 -11.04 -14.20
CA ARG A 152 -26.15 -9.67 -14.40
C ARG A 152 -26.04 -9.29 -15.87
N GLY A 153 -26.10 -7.98 -16.13
CA GLY A 153 -25.61 -7.38 -17.36
C GLY A 153 -24.08 -7.33 -17.41
N THR A 154 -23.55 -6.94 -18.58
CA THR A 154 -22.10 -6.94 -18.83
C THR A 154 -21.33 -5.89 -18.04
N THR A 155 -21.99 -4.84 -17.55
CA THR A 155 -21.38 -3.73 -16.79
C THR A 155 -21.56 -3.86 -15.28
N ASP A 156 -22.44 -4.75 -14.83
CA ASP A 156 -22.88 -4.78 -13.44
C ASP A 156 -21.83 -5.41 -12.52
N ILE A 157 -21.65 -4.82 -11.35
CA ILE A 157 -20.77 -5.31 -10.29
C ILE A 157 -21.59 -6.11 -9.29
N ARG A 158 -21.02 -7.19 -8.73
CA ARG A 158 -21.67 -7.99 -7.69
C ARG A 158 -21.92 -7.16 -6.42
N PRO A 159 -22.86 -7.57 -5.55
CA PRO A 159 -23.08 -6.93 -4.27
C PRO A 159 -21.77 -6.73 -3.49
N LEU A 160 -21.60 -5.54 -2.91
CA LEU A 160 -20.43 -5.16 -2.13
C LEU A 160 -20.81 -5.06 -0.66
N GLU A 161 -20.08 -5.77 0.19
CA GLU A 161 -20.18 -5.67 1.65
C GLU A 161 -18.77 -5.52 2.20
N MET A 162 -18.60 -4.62 3.17
CA MET A 162 -17.28 -4.34 3.71
C MET A 162 -17.37 -3.83 5.14
N GLU A 163 -16.43 -4.31 5.95
CA GLU A 163 -16.31 -3.98 7.36
C GLU A 163 -14.84 -3.76 7.70
N ILE A 164 -14.58 -2.83 8.63
CA ILE A 164 -13.26 -2.65 9.23
C ILE A 164 -13.28 -2.99 10.72
N ASN A 165 -12.09 -3.16 11.31
CA ASN A 165 -11.95 -3.52 12.71
C ASN A 165 -12.71 -4.81 13.09
N THR A 166 -12.72 -5.78 12.17
CA THR A 166 -13.43 -7.06 12.32
C THR A 166 -12.75 -8.01 13.31
N LEU A 167 -11.46 -7.80 13.59
CA LEU A 167 -10.68 -8.61 14.52
C LEU A 167 -10.12 -7.75 15.67
N PRO A 168 -10.07 -8.28 16.91
CA PRO A 168 -9.66 -7.50 18.09
C PRO A 168 -8.15 -7.19 18.13
N SER A 169 -7.32 -8.13 17.67
CA SER A 169 -5.87 -8.10 17.91
C SER A 169 -5.02 -7.47 16.80
N PRO A 170 -5.33 -7.56 15.49
CA PRO A 170 -4.53 -6.90 14.45
C PRO A 170 -4.45 -5.38 14.63
N HIS A 171 -3.35 -4.76 14.17
CA HIS A 171 -3.20 -3.30 14.22
C HIS A 171 -4.20 -2.62 13.28
N GLY A 172 -4.57 -3.26 12.16
CA GLY A 172 -5.75 -2.96 11.37
C GLY A 172 -6.35 -4.23 10.77
N SER A 173 -7.64 -4.21 10.44
CA SER A 173 -8.32 -5.34 9.81
C SER A 173 -9.49 -4.87 8.95
N ALA A 174 -9.73 -5.56 7.85
CA ALA A 174 -10.92 -5.38 7.03
C ALA A 174 -11.43 -6.72 6.50
N LEU A 175 -12.75 -6.86 6.40
CA LEU A 175 -13.42 -7.91 5.64
C LEU A 175 -14.06 -7.25 4.44
N PHE A 176 -13.64 -7.64 3.23
CA PHE A 176 -14.22 -7.16 1.98
C PHE A 176 -14.84 -8.33 1.24
N THR A 177 -16.12 -8.21 0.91
CA THR A 177 -16.90 -9.21 0.19
C THR A 177 -17.49 -8.59 -1.08
N ARG A 178 -17.28 -9.24 -2.21
CA ARG A 178 -17.88 -8.88 -3.51
C ARG A 178 -18.51 -10.11 -4.15
N GLY A 179 -19.82 -10.24 -4.01
CA GLY A 179 -20.53 -11.50 -4.24
C GLY A 179 -19.87 -12.64 -3.47
N GLU A 180 -19.66 -13.78 -4.12
CA GLU A 180 -18.98 -14.96 -3.53
C GLU A 180 -17.44 -14.83 -3.57
N THR A 181 -16.88 -13.66 -3.27
CA THR A 181 -15.44 -13.45 -3.16
C THR A 181 -15.13 -12.59 -1.95
N GLN A 182 -14.43 -13.18 -0.98
CA GLN A 182 -14.23 -12.59 0.33
C GLN A 182 -12.74 -12.61 0.71
N SER A 183 -12.22 -11.45 1.12
CA SER A 183 -10.87 -11.26 1.63
C SER A 183 -10.93 -10.73 3.05
N LEU A 184 -10.40 -11.51 4.00
CA LEU A 184 -10.10 -11.03 5.34
C LEU A 184 -8.65 -10.57 5.35
N THR A 185 -8.45 -9.26 5.46
CA THR A 185 -7.13 -8.66 5.44
C THR A 185 -6.77 -8.07 6.79
N THR A 186 -5.54 -8.33 7.23
CA THR A 186 -4.97 -7.81 8.47
C THR A 186 -3.70 -7.01 8.19
N VAL A 187 -3.48 -6.00 9.04
CA VAL A 187 -2.28 -5.16 9.01
C VAL A 187 -1.55 -5.29 10.33
N THR A 188 -0.24 -5.50 10.22
CA THR A 188 0.70 -5.51 11.34
C THR A 188 1.78 -4.48 11.09
N LEU A 189 1.79 -3.44 11.93
CA LEU A 189 2.89 -2.50 12.07
C LEU A 189 4.06 -3.12 12.86
N GLY A 190 5.28 -2.91 12.37
CA GLY A 190 6.53 -3.36 12.95
C GLY A 190 7.60 -2.28 12.96
N THR A 191 8.78 -2.64 13.45
CA THR A 191 9.96 -1.79 13.55
C THR A 191 10.86 -1.93 12.31
N PRO A 192 11.92 -1.11 12.15
CA PRO A 192 12.92 -1.32 11.10
C PRO A 192 13.61 -2.69 11.14
N LEU A 193 13.63 -3.36 12.31
CA LEU A 193 14.16 -4.73 12.43
C LEU A 193 13.26 -5.77 11.74
N ASP A 194 12.01 -5.42 11.47
CA ASP A 194 11.03 -6.27 10.79
C ASP A 194 11.02 -6.05 9.26
N GLU A 195 11.89 -5.18 8.74
CA GLU A 195 12.03 -4.95 7.30
C GLU A 195 12.50 -6.23 6.60
N LEU A 196 11.88 -6.53 5.45
CA LEU A 196 12.22 -7.72 4.68
C LEU A 196 13.43 -7.43 3.80
N LEU A 197 14.55 -8.12 4.05
CA LEU A 197 15.67 -8.13 3.11
C LEU A 197 15.26 -8.94 1.86
N VAL A 198 15.19 -8.25 0.72
CA VAL A 198 14.93 -8.85 -0.59
C VAL A 198 16.25 -8.91 -1.35
N GLU A 199 16.76 -10.12 -1.51
CA GLU A 199 18.00 -10.38 -2.24
C GLU A 199 17.72 -11.01 -3.60
N SER A 200 18.30 -10.40 -4.63
CA SER A 200 18.30 -10.89 -6.00
C SER A 200 19.73 -11.07 -6.49
N ALA A 201 19.90 -11.61 -7.70
CA ALA A 201 21.23 -11.69 -8.32
C ALA A 201 21.88 -10.32 -8.58
N HIS A 202 21.10 -9.24 -8.57
CA HIS A 202 21.55 -7.88 -8.89
C HIS A 202 21.60 -6.92 -7.69
N SER A 203 20.72 -7.11 -6.70
CA SER A 203 20.50 -6.15 -5.62
C SER A 203 20.14 -6.83 -4.30
N SER A 204 20.43 -6.14 -3.21
CA SER A 204 20.06 -6.50 -1.84
C SER A 204 19.43 -5.25 -1.22
N GLU A 205 18.12 -5.27 -1.04
CA GLU A 205 17.33 -4.09 -0.63
C GLU A 205 16.35 -4.45 0.49
N TYR A 206 16.20 -3.58 1.47
CA TYR A 206 15.19 -3.74 2.51
C TYR A 206 13.84 -3.16 2.07
N SER A 207 12.78 -3.96 2.20
CA SER A 207 11.39 -3.53 1.95
C SER A 207 10.65 -3.27 3.25
N LYS A 208 10.13 -2.04 3.37
CA LYS A 208 9.25 -1.61 4.47
C LYS A 208 7.78 -2.00 4.28
N PHE A 209 7.39 -2.37 3.07
CA PHE A 209 6.01 -2.75 2.76
C PHE A 209 5.98 -4.17 2.23
N ILE A 210 5.22 -5.02 2.91
CA ILE A 210 5.14 -6.45 2.64
C ILE A 210 3.67 -6.80 2.51
N LEU A 211 3.29 -7.50 1.44
CA LEU A 211 1.95 -8.04 1.28
C LEU A 211 2.03 -9.54 1.03
N HIS A 212 1.44 -10.32 1.92
CA HIS A 212 1.25 -11.76 1.75
C HIS A 212 -0.22 -12.04 1.41
N TYR A 213 -0.39 -12.97 0.48
CA TYR A 213 -1.69 -13.40 0.00
C TYR A 213 -1.78 -14.91 0.20
N ASN A 214 -2.83 -15.37 0.86
CA ASN A 214 -3.08 -16.78 1.13
C ASN A 214 -4.41 -17.20 0.49
N PHE A 215 -4.40 -18.34 -0.19
CA PHE A 215 -5.56 -18.92 -0.86
C PHE A 215 -5.83 -20.33 -0.33
N PRO A 216 -6.46 -20.44 0.86
CA PRO A 216 -6.73 -21.74 1.46
C PRO A 216 -7.73 -22.55 0.59
N PRO A 217 -7.61 -23.89 0.52
CA PRO A 217 -8.46 -24.72 -0.34
C PRO A 217 -9.96 -24.62 -0.06
N PHE A 218 -10.34 -24.35 1.19
CA PHE A 218 -11.74 -24.18 1.56
C PHE A 218 -12.38 -22.97 0.87
N SER A 219 -11.61 -21.98 0.41
CA SER A 219 -12.13 -20.80 -0.28
C SER A 219 -12.81 -21.11 -1.61
N THR A 220 -12.53 -22.28 -2.18
CA THR A 220 -13.21 -22.83 -3.36
C THR A 220 -14.01 -24.10 -3.05
N GLY A 221 -14.21 -24.41 -1.77
CA GLY A 221 -14.89 -25.64 -1.32
C GLY A 221 -14.09 -26.92 -1.58
N GLU A 222 -12.77 -26.82 -1.74
CA GLU A 222 -11.90 -27.97 -2.04
C GLU A 222 -11.15 -28.45 -0.80
N VAL A 223 -10.79 -29.73 -0.78
CA VAL A 223 -9.92 -30.31 0.25
C VAL A 223 -8.55 -30.61 -0.36
N LYS A 224 -7.52 -29.88 0.08
CA LYS A 224 -6.12 -30.06 -0.34
C LYS A 224 -5.19 -29.94 0.87
N MET A 225 -4.00 -30.54 0.78
CA MET A 225 -2.97 -30.37 1.80
C MET A 225 -2.47 -28.93 1.83
N MET A 226 -2.45 -28.33 3.02
CA MET A 226 -1.81 -27.02 3.25
C MET A 226 -0.29 -27.18 3.17
N ARG A 227 0.30 -26.72 2.06
CA ARG A 227 1.76 -26.62 1.86
C ARG A 227 2.17 -25.14 1.95
N GLY A 228 3.41 -24.82 1.58
CA GLY A 228 3.84 -23.44 1.42
C GLY A 228 3.12 -22.73 0.26
N VAL A 229 3.30 -21.41 0.19
CA VAL A 229 2.67 -20.56 -0.82
C VAL A 229 3.09 -20.95 -2.26
N GLY A 230 2.12 -21.08 -3.14
CA GLY A 230 2.29 -21.37 -4.56
C GLY A 230 2.63 -20.12 -5.38
N ARG A 231 3.04 -20.33 -6.65
CA ARG A 231 3.38 -19.24 -7.57
C ARG A 231 2.24 -18.25 -7.80
N ARG A 232 0.99 -18.73 -7.88
CA ARG A 232 -0.19 -17.88 -8.09
C ARG A 232 -0.46 -16.99 -6.88
N GLU A 233 -0.29 -17.51 -5.67
CA GLU A 233 -0.45 -16.73 -4.44
C GLU A 233 0.59 -15.62 -4.35
N VAL A 234 1.85 -15.93 -4.67
CA VAL A 234 2.94 -14.93 -4.75
C VAL A 234 2.64 -13.89 -5.84
N GLY A 235 2.19 -14.31 -7.02
CA GLY A 235 1.84 -13.40 -8.12
C GLY A 235 0.68 -12.46 -7.77
N HIS A 236 -0.41 -12.98 -7.21
CA HIS A 236 -1.55 -12.18 -6.75
C HIS A 236 -1.13 -11.21 -5.63
N GLY A 237 -0.33 -11.68 -4.67
CA GLY A 237 0.23 -10.83 -3.62
C GLY A 237 1.08 -9.70 -4.19
N ASN A 238 1.94 -9.99 -5.17
CA ASN A 238 2.77 -8.98 -5.81
C ASN A 238 1.94 -7.94 -6.59
N LEU A 239 0.92 -8.36 -7.35
CA LEU A 239 0.01 -7.44 -8.04
C LEU A 239 -0.69 -6.51 -7.03
N ALA A 240 -1.20 -7.05 -5.94
CA ALA A 240 -1.85 -6.25 -4.90
C ALA A 240 -0.87 -5.31 -4.19
N MET A 241 0.35 -5.79 -3.90
CA MET A 241 1.41 -4.99 -3.29
C MET A 241 1.78 -3.80 -4.18
N ARG A 242 2.05 -4.04 -5.46
CA ARG A 242 2.36 -3.02 -6.47
C ARG A 242 1.28 -1.94 -6.54
N SER A 243 0.02 -2.38 -6.52
CA SER A 243 -1.16 -1.50 -6.56
C SER A 243 -1.25 -0.55 -5.36
N LEU A 244 -0.84 -1.00 -4.17
CA LEU A 244 -0.90 -0.20 -2.94
C LEU A 244 0.39 0.59 -2.67
N LYS A 245 1.53 0.10 -3.16
CA LYS A 245 2.88 0.62 -2.85
C LYS A 245 3.03 2.11 -3.10
N LYS A 246 2.46 2.66 -4.19
CA LYS A 246 2.57 4.09 -4.53
C LYS A 246 1.73 5.00 -3.63
N MET A 247 0.74 4.44 -2.92
CA MET A 247 -0.08 5.16 -1.95
C MET A 247 0.47 5.10 -0.52
N MET A 248 1.46 4.24 -0.26
CA MET A 248 2.12 4.20 1.03
C MET A 248 2.81 5.54 1.34
N PRO A 249 2.88 5.93 2.63
CA PRO A 249 3.66 7.09 3.04
C PRO A 249 5.15 6.89 2.73
N GLY A 250 5.90 8.00 2.69
CA GLY A 250 7.30 7.97 2.30
C GLY A 250 8.22 7.42 3.38
N SER A 251 9.53 7.61 3.19
CA SER A 251 10.57 7.14 4.12
C SER A 251 10.49 7.74 5.53
N GLU A 252 9.76 8.84 5.69
CA GLU A 252 9.45 9.47 6.96
C GLU A 252 8.53 8.61 7.83
N TYR A 253 7.75 7.70 7.24
CA TYR A 253 6.89 6.82 8.00
C TYR A 253 7.74 5.82 8.80
N PRO A 254 7.60 5.78 10.13
CA PRO A 254 8.54 5.07 10.97
C PRO A 254 8.35 3.55 10.95
N TYR A 255 7.20 3.05 10.52
CA TYR A 255 6.84 1.64 10.64
C TYR A 255 7.11 0.82 9.38
N THR A 256 7.51 -0.43 9.61
CA THR A 256 7.36 -1.50 8.64
C THR A 256 5.90 -1.93 8.62
N VAL A 257 5.32 -2.13 7.45
CA VAL A 257 3.91 -2.48 7.28
C VAL A 257 3.80 -3.83 6.59
N ARG A 258 3.23 -4.80 7.30
CA ARG A 258 2.87 -6.11 6.75
C ARG A 258 1.36 -6.22 6.60
N VAL A 259 0.92 -6.48 5.38
CA VAL A 259 -0.46 -6.81 5.03
C VAL A 259 -0.54 -8.32 4.80
N VAL A 260 -1.53 -8.98 5.38
CA VAL A 260 -1.85 -10.39 5.10
C VAL A 260 -3.30 -10.47 4.67
N SER A 261 -3.55 -10.97 3.47
CA SER A 261 -4.88 -11.21 2.95
C SER A 261 -5.16 -12.71 2.89
N ASP A 262 -6.09 -13.16 3.72
CA ASP A 262 -6.62 -14.51 3.73
C ASP A 262 -7.93 -14.55 2.93
N ILE A 263 -7.94 -15.31 1.83
CA ILE A 263 -9.13 -15.46 1.01
C ILE A 263 -10.05 -16.49 1.64
N LEU A 264 -11.25 -16.06 2.03
CA LEU A 264 -12.23 -16.93 2.69
C LEU A 264 -13.21 -17.56 1.69
N GLU A 265 -13.48 -16.86 0.59
CA GLU A 265 -14.34 -17.32 -0.52
C GLU A 265 -13.77 -16.80 -1.85
N SER A 266 -13.88 -17.60 -2.91
CA SER A 266 -13.41 -17.19 -4.24
C SER A 266 -14.27 -17.69 -5.38
N ASN A 267 -14.97 -16.75 -6.00
CA ASN A 267 -15.66 -16.92 -7.28
C ASN A 267 -15.41 -15.78 -8.27
N GLY A 268 -14.41 -14.92 -8.06
CA GLY A 268 -14.05 -13.89 -9.03
C GLY A 268 -12.98 -12.94 -8.50
N SER A 269 -11.77 -13.09 -9.04
CA SER A 269 -10.60 -12.24 -8.79
C SER A 269 -10.39 -11.76 -7.35
N SER A 270 -10.08 -12.71 -6.47
CA SER A 270 -9.71 -12.44 -5.08
C SER A 270 -8.46 -11.55 -4.93
N SER A 271 -7.58 -11.45 -5.93
CA SER A 271 -6.47 -10.49 -5.93
C SER A 271 -6.94 -9.03 -5.92
N MET A 272 -8.05 -8.71 -6.58
CA MET A 272 -8.63 -7.37 -6.56
C MET A 272 -9.37 -7.10 -5.24
N ALA A 273 -10.02 -8.13 -4.68
CA ALA A 273 -10.57 -8.06 -3.33
C ALA A 273 -9.48 -7.76 -2.29
N THR A 274 -8.29 -8.36 -2.43
CA THR A 274 -7.12 -8.06 -1.58
C THR A 274 -6.67 -6.61 -1.67
N VAL A 275 -6.72 -5.98 -2.85
CA VAL A 275 -6.37 -4.55 -2.99
C VAL A 275 -7.37 -3.68 -2.23
N CYS A 276 -8.66 -3.92 -2.42
CA CYS A 276 -9.71 -3.19 -1.71
C CYS A 276 -9.63 -3.40 -0.19
N ALA A 277 -9.54 -4.65 0.26
CA ALA A 277 -9.43 -5.01 1.67
C ALA A 277 -8.14 -4.47 2.30
N GLY A 278 -7.01 -4.54 1.58
CA GLY A 278 -5.74 -3.97 2.01
C GLY A 278 -5.82 -2.46 2.18
N SER A 279 -6.45 -1.75 1.25
CA SER A 279 -6.65 -0.30 1.36
C SER A 279 -7.49 0.07 2.59
N LEU A 280 -8.59 -0.64 2.84
CA LEU A 280 -9.44 -0.45 4.03
C LEU A 280 -8.67 -0.78 5.33
N ALA A 281 -7.97 -1.91 5.37
CA ALA A 281 -7.24 -2.35 6.56
C ALA A 281 -6.06 -1.43 6.90
N LEU A 282 -5.39 -0.85 5.90
CA LEU A 282 -4.34 0.16 6.09
C LEU A 282 -4.90 1.44 6.73
N MET A 283 -6.08 1.90 6.29
CA MET A 283 -6.76 3.03 6.92
C MET A 283 -7.21 2.73 8.36
N ASP A 284 -7.76 1.53 8.60
CA ASP A 284 -8.11 1.07 9.96
C ASP A 284 -6.88 0.92 10.87
N ALA A 285 -5.70 0.66 10.31
CA ALA A 285 -4.45 0.59 11.06
C ALA A 285 -3.87 1.96 11.45
N GLY A 286 -4.42 3.06 10.93
CA GLY A 286 -3.82 4.39 11.08
C GLY A 286 -2.60 4.61 10.18
N VAL A 287 -2.45 3.83 9.09
CA VAL A 287 -1.40 4.10 8.09
C VAL A 287 -1.85 5.26 7.22
N PRO A 288 -1.09 6.37 7.16
CA PRO A 288 -1.45 7.58 6.41
C PRO A 288 -1.21 7.37 4.91
N ILE A 289 -1.97 6.45 4.31
CA ILE A 289 -1.98 6.25 2.87
C ILE A 289 -2.58 7.49 2.20
N LYS A 290 -2.06 7.85 1.03
CA LYS A 290 -2.47 9.09 0.34
C LYS A 290 -3.93 9.08 -0.08
N LYS A 291 -4.40 7.95 -0.61
CA LYS A 291 -5.75 7.75 -1.17
C LYS A 291 -6.15 6.27 -1.08
N HIS A 292 -7.44 5.99 -1.12
CA HIS A 292 -7.93 4.64 -1.35
C HIS A 292 -7.54 4.13 -2.74
N VAL A 293 -7.32 2.82 -2.84
CA VAL A 293 -7.10 2.11 -4.11
C VAL A 293 -8.12 0.98 -4.20
N SER A 294 -8.92 0.98 -5.25
CA SER A 294 -9.83 -0.13 -5.56
C SER A 294 -9.31 -0.92 -6.77
N GLY A 295 -9.87 -2.11 -6.96
CA GLY A 295 -9.53 -2.98 -8.09
C GLY A 295 -10.75 -3.66 -8.68
N VAL A 296 -10.75 -3.79 -10.01
CA VAL A 296 -11.79 -4.51 -10.75
C VAL A 296 -11.15 -5.55 -11.67
N ALA A 297 -11.81 -6.69 -11.79
CA ALA A 297 -11.45 -7.72 -12.75
C ALA A 297 -12.42 -7.70 -13.91
N MET A 298 -11.88 -7.76 -15.10
CA MET A 298 -12.57 -7.55 -16.34
C MET A 298 -12.33 -8.74 -17.25
N GLY A 299 -13.32 -9.07 -18.05
CA GLY A 299 -13.23 -10.11 -19.06
C GLY A 299 -13.62 -9.58 -20.42
N LEU A 300 -13.23 -10.30 -21.46
CA LEU A 300 -13.71 -10.07 -22.81
C LEU A 300 -14.04 -11.39 -23.47
N ILE A 301 -15.20 -11.44 -24.12
CA ILE A 301 -15.59 -12.51 -25.03
C ILE A 301 -15.70 -11.91 -26.42
N LYS A 302 -15.07 -12.55 -27.41
CA LYS A 302 -15.06 -12.16 -28.82
C LYS A 302 -15.33 -13.37 -29.70
N LYS A 303 -16.28 -13.24 -30.61
CA LYS A 303 -16.55 -14.22 -31.66
C LYS A 303 -16.80 -13.45 -32.95
N GLU A 304 -15.93 -13.66 -33.93
CA GLU A 304 -15.96 -12.91 -35.20
C GLU A 304 -15.90 -11.39 -34.92
N ASP A 305 -16.92 -10.65 -35.37
CA ASP A 305 -17.05 -9.20 -35.18
C ASP A 305 -17.81 -8.81 -33.89
N LYS A 306 -18.42 -9.78 -33.20
CA LYS A 306 -19.13 -9.52 -31.94
C LYS A 306 -18.18 -9.62 -30.75
N PHE A 307 -18.33 -8.69 -29.81
CA PHE A 307 -17.65 -8.77 -28.51
C PHE A 307 -18.53 -8.30 -27.36
N ALA A 308 -18.14 -8.72 -26.15
CA ALA A 308 -18.69 -8.28 -24.88
C ALA A 308 -17.54 -8.06 -23.89
N VAL A 309 -17.48 -6.87 -23.29
CA VAL A 309 -16.61 -6.57 -22.15
C VAL A 309 -17.42 -6.83 -20.87
N LEU A 310 -16.87 -7.63 -19.97
CA LEU A 310 -17.53 -8.05 -18.73
C LEU A 310 -16.87 -7.36 -17.54
N THR A 311 -17.65 -6.65 -16.72
CA THR A 311 -17.20 -6.05 -15.46
C THR A 311 -17.38 -7.05 -14.31
N ASP A 312 -16.37 -7.11 -13.44
CA ASP A 312 -16.38 -7.95 -12.24
C ASP A 312 -16.71 -9.41 -12.55
N ILE A 313 -15.79 -10.04 -13.30
CA ILE A 313 -15.96 -11.40 -13.81
C ILE A 313 -16.01 -12.47 -12.73
N LEU A 314 -16.80 -13.50 -13.00
CA LEU A 314 -16.84 -14.75 -12.26
C LEU A 314 -15.64 -15.65 -12.64
N GLY A 315 -15.37 -16.66 -11.82
CA GLY A 315 -14.36 -17.67 -12.14
C GLY A 315 -14.66 -18.44 -13.42
N ASP A 316 -15.93 -18.72 -13.69
CA ASP A 316 -16.37 -19.33 -14.95
C ASP A 316 -16.05 -18.42 -16.14
N GLU A 317 -16.34 -17.12 -16.03
CA GLU A 317 -16.16 -16.15 -17.12
C GLU A 317 -14.68 -15.88 -17.43
N ASP A 318 -13.78 -16.01 -16.47
CA ASP A 318 -12.33 -16.02 -16.71
C ASP A 318 -11.90 -17.24 -17.53
N HIS A 319 -12.40 -18.43 -17.16
CA HIS A 319 -12.09 -19.66 -17.90
C HIS A 319 -12.62 -19.64 -19.33
N LEU A 320 -13.79 -19.03 -19.53
CA LEU A 320 -14.49 -18.97 -20.81
C LEU A 320 -14.09 -17.75 -21.67
N GLY A 321 -13.45 -16.74 -21.07
CA GLY A 321 -13.09 -15.48 -21.69
C GLY A 321 -11.83 -15.57 -22.57
N ASP A 322 -11.75 -14.65 -23.52
CA ASP A 322 -10.62 -14.50 -24.44
C ASP A 322 -9.54 -13.54 -23.94
N MET A 323 -9.89 -12.70 -22.99
CA MET A 323 -8.96 -11.85 -22.25
C MET A 323 -9.49 -11.70 -20.85
N ASP A 324 -8.60 -11.86 -19.87
CA ASP A 324 -8.84 -11.42 -18.49
C ASP A 324 -7.85 -10.31 -18.15
N PHE A 325 -8.36 -9.24 -17.56
CA PHE A 325 -7.49 -8.18 -17.09
C PHE A 325 -7.96 -7.58 -15.79
N LYS A 326 -7.01 -7.08 -15.03
CA LYS A 326 -7.16 -6.60 -13.66
C LYS A 326 -6.59 -5.20 -13.64
N VAL A 327 -7.42 -4.24 -13.24
CA VAL A 327 -7.02 -2.83 -13.17
C VAL A 327 -7.29 -2.32 -11.77
N THR A 328 -6.25 -1.74 -11.17
CA THR A 328 -6.32 -1.11 -9.86
C THR A 328 -5.95 0.36 -9.98
N GLY A 329 -6.42 1.17 -9.03
CA GLY A 329 -6.19 2.59 -9.11
C GLY A 329 -7.01 3.40 -8.13
N THR A 330 -6.72 4.69 -8.13
CA THR A 330 -7.45 5.71 -7.39
C THR A 330 -8.47 6.39 -8.32
N ARG A 331 -9.06 7.50 -7.87
CA ARG A 331 -9.85 8.39 -8.75
C ARG A 331 -9.01 9.03 -9.84
N ASP A 332 -7.73 9.22 -9.58
CA ASP A 332 -6.85 10.03 -10.42
C ASP A 332 -6.14 9.19 -11.49
N GLY A 333 -6.04 7.88 -11.32
CA GLY A 333 -5.49 7.01 -12.36
C GLY A 333 -5.19 5.59 -11.90
N ILE A 334 -4.53 4.85 -12.79
CA ILE A 334 -4.14 3.45 -12.60
C ILE A 334 -2.91 3.36 -11.70
N CYS A 335 -2.96 2.46 -10.72
CA CYS A 335 -1.82 2.11 -9.87
C CYS A 335 -1.17 0.79 -10.26
N GLY A 336 -1.95 -0.16 -10.75
CA GLY A 336 -1.48 -1.49 -11.13
C GLY A 336 -2.36 -2.10 -12.20
N VAL A 337 -1.73 -2.87 -13.08
CA VAL A 337 -2.42 -3.55 -14.17
C VAL A 337 -1.82 -4.92 -14.42
N GLN A 338 -2.69 -5.87 -14.72
CA GLN A 338 -2.35 -7.19 -15.22
C GLN A 338 -3.32 -7.55 -16.34
N MET A 339 -2.84 -7.99 -17.50
CA MET A 339 -3.65 -8.41 -18.64
C MET A 339 -3.10 -9.73 -19.17
N ASP A 340 -3.97 -10.70 -19.41
CA ASP A 340 -3.67 -11.96 -20.08
C ASP A 340 -4.62 -12.11 -21.26
N ILE A 341 -4.07 -12.15 -22.47
CA ILE A 341 -4.82 -12.22 -23.74
C ILE A 341 -4.64 -13.61 -24.35
N LYS A 342 -5.76 -14.29 -24.58
CA LYS A 342 -5.84 -15.69 -25.05
C LYS A 342 -6.26 -15.79 -26.52
N VAL A 343 -6.59 -14.68 -27.18
CA VAL A 343 -7.10 -14.65 -28.57
C VAL A 343 -6.30 -13.71 -29.47
N ASP A 344 -6.31 -14.01 -30.77
CA ASP A 344 -5.77 -13.14 -31.79
C ASP A 344 -6.73 -11.99 -32.16
N GLY A 345 -6.17 -10.85 -32.56
CA GLY A 345 -6.91 -9.77 -33.21
C GLY A 345 -7.77 -8.93 -32.26
N LEU A 346 -7.28 -8.66 -31.06
CA LEU A 346 -7.86 -7.63 -30.20
C LEU A 346 -7.37 -6.25 -30.67
N SER A 347 -8.28 -5.41 -31.16
CA SER A 347 -7.92 -4.06 -31.60
C SER A 347 -7.65 -3.14 -30.40
N MET A 348 -6.85 -2.09 -30.61
CA MET A 348 -6.60 -1.08 -29.58
C MET A 348 -7.90 -0.37 -29.16
N ASP A 349 -8.87 -0.22 -30.07
CA ASP A 349 -10.16 0.41 -29.75
C ASP A 349 -11.01 -0.45 -28.81
N ILE A 350 -10.96 -1.77 -28.97
CA ILE A 350 -11.61 -2.68 -28.02
C ILE A 350 -10.93 -2.57 -26.65
N MET A 351 -9.60 -2.48 -26.59
CA MET A 351 -8.90 -2.27 -25.32
C MET A 351 -9.23 -0.92 -24.67
N ARG A 352 -9.34 0.16 -25.44
CA ARG A 352 -9.78 1.47 -24.94
C ARG A 352 -11.18 1.38 -24.33
N SER A 353 -12.12 0.74 -25.02
CA SER A 353 -13.48 0.50 -24.50
C SER A 353 -13.44 -0.31 -23.22
N ALA A 354 -12.61 -1.36 -23.17
CA ALA A 354 -12.50 -2.23 -22.02
C ALA A 354 -11.91 -1.51 -20.80
N LEU A 355 -10.87 -0.69 -20.99
CA LEU A 355 -10.29 0.14 -19.93
C LEU A 355 -11.26 1.23 -19.45
N SER A 356 -12.05 1.84 -20.34
CA SER A 356 -13.09 2.81 -19.95
C SER A 356 -14.13 2.17 -19.03
N GLN A 357 -14.63 0.99 -19.40
CA GLN A 357 -15.57 0.24 -18.58
C GLN A 357 -14.93 -0.22 -17.26
N ALA A 358 -13.64 -0.58 -17.27
CA ALA A 358 -12.88 -0.91 -16.07
C ALA A 358 -12.76 0.31 -15.13
N ARG A 359 -12.55 1.51 -15.66
CA ARG A 359 -12.51 2.75 -14.88
C ARG A 359 -13.84 2.99 -14.18
N GLU A 360 -14.96 2.87 -14.88
CA GLU A 360 -16.29 3.02 -14.28
C GLU A 360 -16.50 2.02 -13.14
N GLY A 361 -16.17 0.74 -13.38
CA GLY A 361 -16.32 -0.28 -12.36
C GLY A 361 -15.40 -0.08 -11.15
N ARG A 362 -14.16 0.35 -11.38
CA ARG A 362 -13.19 0.71 -10.34
C ARG A 362 -13.71 1.85 -9.46
N LEU A 363 -14.24 2.91 -10.08
CA LEU A 363 -14.78 4.08 -9.38
C LEU A 363 -16.02 3.72 -8.55
N TYR A 364 -16.92 2.88 -9.08
CA TYR A 364 -18.07 2.39 -8.32
C TYR A 364 -17.66 1.66 -7.03
N ILE A 365 -16.66 0.77 -7.11
CA ILE A 365 -16.14 0.07 -5.92
C ILE A 365 -15.46 1.06 -4.97
N LEU A 366 -14.73 2.03 -5.52
CA LEU A 366 -14.04 3.06 -4.73
C LEU A 366 -15.02 3.94 -3.96
N ASP A 367 -16.15 4.31 -4.56
CA ASP A 367 -17.23 5.06 -3.92
C ASP A 367 -17.79 4.28 -2.72
N ALA A 368 -18.04 2.98 -2.88
CA ALA A 368 -18.49 2.11 -1.79
C ALA A 368 -17.43 2.00 -0.67
N MET A 369 -16.14 1.94 -1.02
CA MET A 369 -15.06 1.94 -0.04
C MET A 369 -14.99 3.24 0.77
N HIS A 370 -15.11 4.39 0.11
CA HIS A 370 -15.17 5.69 0.80
C HIS A 370 -16.40 5.81 1.72
N ALA A 371 -17.52 5.19 1.36
CA ALA A 371 -18.70 5.15 2.22
C ALA A 371 -18.49 4.29 3.48
N CYS A 372 -17.61 3.28 3.42
CA CYS A 372 -17.23 2.47 4.59
C CYS A 372 -16.19 3.18 5.47
N VAL A 373 -15.14 3.72 4.85
CA VAL A 373 -14.06 4.45 5.52
C VAL A 373 -13.71 5.66 4.67
N GLU A 374 -14.04 6.86 5.14
CA GLU A 374 -13.76 8.07 4.38
C GLU A 374 -12.27 8.44 4.44
N GLN A 375 -11.67 8.29 5.63
CA GLN A 375 -10.30 8.68 5.93
C GLN A 375 -9.61 7.71 6.89
N THR A 376 -8.27 7.67 6.81
CA THR A 376 -7.42 6.94 7.76
C THR A 376 -7.71 7.38 9.21
N ARG A 377 -7.62 6.44 10.16
CA ARG A 377 -7.65 6.77 11.59
C ARG A 377 -6.55 7.77 11.95
N GLU A 378 -6.87 8.76 12.77
CA GLU A 378 -5.92 9.79 13.19
C GLU A 378 -4.71 9.22 13.97
N ASP A 379 -4.91 8.13 14.71
CA ASP A 379 -3.87 7.47 15.50
C ASP A 379 -3.95 5.95 15.31
N VAL A 380 -2.82 5.27 15.54
CA VAL A 380 -2.73 3.81 15.55
C VAL A 380 -3.49 3.23 16.74
N LYS A 381 -3.94 1.97 16.64
CA LYS A 381 -4.66 1.31 17.74
C LYS A 381 -3.82 1.24 19.03
N PRO A 382 -4.42 1.20 20.23
CA PRO A 382 -3.69 1.26 21.50
C PRO A 382 -2.62 0.20 21.69
N HIS A 383 -2.83 -1.01 21.15
CA HIS A 383 -1.89 -2.12 21.23
C HIS A 383 -0.86 -2.15 20.10
N ALA A 384 -0.97 -1.25 19.11
CA ALA A 384 0.03 -1.12 18.07
C ALA A 384 1.31 -0.51 18.65
N PRO A 385 2.49 -0.96 18.20
CA PRO A 385 3.74 -0.32 18.59
C PRO A 385 3.68 1.14 18.17
N ARG A 386 4.11 2.03 19.07
CA ARG A 386 4.24 3.45 18.80
C ARG A 386 5.69 3.79 18.53
N MET A 387 5.91 4.57 17.49
CA MET A 387 7.22 5.04 17.11
C MET A 387 7.16 6.50 16.71
N VAL A 388 8.13 7.27 17.20
CA VAL A 388 8.37 8.64 16.77
C VAL A 388 9.80 8.72 16.25
N LYS A 389 9.95 9.25 15.04
CA LYS A 389 11.23 9.62 14.47
C LYS A 389 11.42 11.13 14.60
N ILE A 390 12.52 11.55 15.22
CA ILE A 390 12.95 12.95 15.25
C ILE A 390 14.34 13.07 14.63
N THR A 391 14.60 14.21 14.02
CA THR A 391 15.93 14.56 13.52
C THR A 391 16.56 15.56 14.50
N ILE A 392 17.80 15.31 14.88
CA ILE A 392 18.58 16.15 15.78
C ILE A 392 19.89 16.54 15.10
N ASP A 393 20.44 17.71 15.43
CA ASP A 393 21.75 18.09 14.89
C ASP A 393 22.85 17.16 15.41
N LYS A 394 23.88 16.96 14.60
CA LYS A 394 25.02 16.08 14.89
C LYS A 394 25.67 16.34 16.25
N GLU A 395 25.72 17.60 16.67
CA GLU A 395 26.31 18.03 17.94
C GLU A 395 25.56 17.46 19.15
N PHE A 396 24.26 17.17 19.03
CA PHE A 396 23.44 16.63 20.11
C PHE A 396 23.45 15.10 20.20
N ILE A 397 23.95 14.40 19.18
CA ILE A 397 24.04 12.92 19.19
C ILE A 397 24.80 12.44 20.43
N GLY A 398 25.97 13.04 20.70
CA GLY A 398 26.79 12.69 21.86
C GLY A 398 26.10 12.96 23.20
N ALA A 399 25.24 13.98 23.27
CA ALA A 399 24.49 14.33 24.48
C ALA A 399 23.35 13.33 24.77
N VAL A 400 22.68 12.83 23.72
CA VAL A 400 21.59 11.83 23.84
C VAL A 400 22.15 10.44 24.18
N ILE A 401 23.27 10.05 23.58
CA ILE A 401 23.94 8.77 23.90
C ILE A 401 24.56 8.82 25.30
N GLY A 402 25.28 9.90 25.60
CA GLY A 402 26.05 10.08 26.83
C GLY A 402 27.30 9.19 26.92
N PRO A 403 28.15 9.38 27.95
CA PRO A 403 29.40 8.63 28.10
C PRO A 403 29.15 7.12 28.23
N GLY A 404 29.62 6.35 27.25
CA GLY A 404 29.44 4.90 27.20
C GLY A 404 27.98 4.43 27.02
N GLY A 405 27.09 5.29 26.50
CA GLY A 405 25.68 4.96 26.31
C GLY A 405 24.81 5.05 27.57
N LYS A 406 25.32 5.65 28.66
CA LYS A 406 24.58 5.70 29.94
C LYS A 406 23.25 6.46 29.84
N VAL A 407 23.20 7.58 29.11
CA VAL A 407 22.00 8.43 29.05
C VAL A 407 20.91 7.74 28.23
N ILE A 408 21.25 7.19 27.06
CA ILE A 408 20.29 6.45 26.25
C ILE A 408 19.78 5.19 26.95
N GLN A 409 20.63 4.51 27.74
CA GLN A 409 20.19 3.36 28.55
C GLN A 409 19.28 3.79 29.71
N GLU A 410 19.55 4.93 30.35
CA GLU A 410 18.72 5.48 31.42
C GLU A 410 17.32 5.88 30.90
N ILE A 411 17.26 6.59 29.77
CA ILE A 411 16.00 6.95 29.10
C ILE A 411 15.19 5.67 28.81
N GLN A 412 15.80 4.68 28.16
CA GLN A 412 15.12 3.42 27.82
C GLN A 412 14.62 2.68 29.07
N ARG A 413 15.41 2.63 30.14
CA ARG A 413 15.04 1.96 31.39
C ARG A 413 13.88 2.65 32.11
N GLU A 414 13.90 3.98 32.22
CA GLU A 414 12.86 4.72 32.96
C GLU A 414 11.55 4.85 32.18
N THR A 415 11.63 4.91 30.85
CA THR A 415 10.46 5.12 29.98
C THR A 415 9.92 3.81 29.41
N GLY A 416 10.64 2.70 29.57
CA GLY A 416 10.31 1.41 28.95
C GLY A 416 10.36 1.44 27.42
N THR A 417 11.09 2.41 26.85
CA THR A 417 11.22 2.59 25.40
C THR A 417 12.46 1.90 24.85
N THR A 418 12.48 1.68 23.54
CA THR A 418 13.71 1.39 22.80
C THR A 418 14.08 2.64 22.02
N VAL A 419 15.34 3.07 22.08
CA VAL A 419 15.80 4.27 21.37
C VAL A 419 16.96 3.85 20.47
N ASN A 420 16.80 4.06 19.16
CA ASN A 420 17.84 3.86 18.16
C ASN A 420 18.27 5.22 17.58
N ILE A 421 19.57 5.40 17.33
CA ILE A 421 20.13 6.63 16.77
C ILE A 421 21.02 6.27 15.59
N GLU A 422 20.69 6.78 14.42
CA GLU A 422 21.46 6.61 13.19
C GLU A 422 22.02 7.96 12.73
N GLU A 423 23.29 8.00 12.34
CA GLU A 423 23.90 9.17 11.73
C GLU A 423 23.77 9.07 10.21
N VAL A 424 22.88 9.88 9.62
CA VAL A 424 22.64 9.93 8.17
C VAL A 424 22.64 11.40 7.76
N ASP A 425 23.26 11.71 6.62
CA ASP A 425 23.30 13.07 6.04
C ASP A 425 23.76 14.16 7.03
N ASN A 426 24.73 13.83 7.90
CA ASN A 426 25.29 14.74 8.91
C ASN A 426 24.27 15.21 9.96
N ALA A 427 23.18 14.45 10.15
CA ALA A 427 22.19 14.62 11.20
C ALA A 427 21.98 13.30 11.98
N GLY A 428 21.51 13.40 13.21
CA GLY A 428 21.11 12.24 14.01
C GLY A 428 19.62 11.95 13.83
N HIS A 429 19.27 10.81 13.29
CA HIS A 429 17.88 10.34 13.29
C HIS A 429 17.65 9.47 14.52
N VAL A 430 16.84 9.99 15.45
CA VAL A 430 16.46 9.27 16.67
C VAL A 430 15.09 8.65 16.46
N SER A 431 15.03 7.33 16.55
CA SER A 431 13.79 6.55 16.50
C SER A 431 13.48 6.02 17.90
N ILE A 432 12.38 6.47 18.48
CA ILE A 432 11.91 6.08 19.81
C ILE A 432 10.73 5.13 19.64
N PHE A 433 10.77 3.97 20.27
CA PHE A 433 9.76 2.93 20.19
C PHE A 433 9.16 2.66 21.57
N SER A 434 7.85 2.52 21.66
CA SER A 434 7.16 2.09 22.87
C SER A 434 5.92 1.26 22.56
N LYS A 435 5.54 0.38 23.48
CA LYS A 435 4.21 -0.26 23.45
C LYS A 435 3.13 0.69 23.98
N GLU A 436 3.52 1.66 24.81
CA GLU A 436 2.59 2.56 25.50
C GLU A 436 2.86 4.02 25.12
N LYS A 437 1.79 4.79 24.90
CA LYS A 437 1.90 6.21 24.54
C LYS A 437 2.65 7.02 25.59
N GLU A 438 2.40 6.74 26.87
CA GLU A 438 3.00 7.48 27.98
C GLU A 438 4.53 7.34 28.03
N GLY A 439 5.04 6.13 27.80
CA GLY A 439 6.49 5.89 27.75
C GLY A 439 7.15 6.62 26.59
N LEU A 440 6.50 6.61 25.41
CA LEU A 440 6.95 7.33 24.23
C LEU A 440 7.02 8.84 24.47
N ASP A 441 5.95 9.43 25.03
CA ASP A 441 5.86 10.87 25.28
C ASP A 441 6.91 11.34 26.29
N LYS A 442 7.15 10.55 27.35
CA LYS A 442 8.23 10.80 28.34
C LYS A 442 9.61 10.77 27.69
N ALA A 443 9.91 9.74 26.89
CA ALA A 443 11.18 9.62 26.20
C ALA A 443 11.39 10.77 25.20
N LEU A 444 10.36 11.11 24.44
CA LEU A 444 10.40 12.22 23.49
C LEU A 444 10.63 13.56 24.18
N ALA A 445 9.94 13.83 25.29
CA ALA A 445 10.13 15.04 26.08
C ALA A 445 11.54 15.13 26.66
N TRP A 446 12.10 14.01 27.13
CA TRP A 446 13.45 13.95 27.65
C TRP A 446 14.49 14.25 26.56
N ILE A 447 14.39 13.59 25.40
CA ILE A 447 15.32 13.80 24.28
C ILE A 447 15.19 15.23 23.76
N LYS A 448 13.97 15.76 23.60
CA LYS A 448 13.75 17.17 23.25
C LYS A 448 14.39 18.11 24.26
N GLY A 449 14.29 17.82 25.56
CA GLY A 449 14.95 18.61 26.61
C GLY A 449 16.48 18.61 26.54
N LEU A 450 17.10 17.53 26.08
CA LEU A 450 18.56 17.45 25.86
C LEU A 450 19.00 18.23 24.61
N VAL A 451 18.17 18.16 23.56
CA VAL A 451 18.45 18.75 22.24
C VAL A 451 18.05 20.23 22.17
N MET A 452 17.19 20.71 23.07
CA MET A 452 16.73 22.09 23.08
C MET A 452 17.92 23.06 23.18
N ALA A 453 18.25 23.68 22.06
CA ALA A 453 19.18 24.79 22.00
C ALA A 453 18.49 26.00 22.63
N PRO A 454 19.09 26.65 23.64
CA PRO A 454 18.52 27.86 24.23
C PRO A 454 18.39 28.95 23.17
N GLU A 455 17.18 29.43 22.89
CA GLU A 455 16.97 30.55 21.98
C GLU A 455 17.24 31.89 22.69
N VAL A 456 18.13 32.68 22.09
CA VAL A 456 18.45 34.02 22.60
C VAL A 456 17.20 34.89 22.49
N GLY A 457 16.72 35.37 23.63
CA GLY A 457 15.51 36.18 23.72
C GLY A 457 14.30 35.44 24.29
N GLU A 458 14.37 34.12 24.49
CA GLU A 458 13.28 33.35 25.10
C GLU A 458 13.31 33.45 26.63
N THR A 459 12.15 33.23 27.27
CA THR A 459 11.99 33.27 28.73
C THR A 459 11.86 31.87 29.30
N TYR A 460 12.76 31.51 30.21
CA TYR A 460 12.81 30.19 30.86
C TYR A 460 12.51 30.31 32.36
N GLU A 461 11.93 29.26 32.92
CA GLU A 461 11.75 29.12 34.38
C GLU A 461 12.81 28.17 34.91
N GLY A 462 13.80 28.72 35.63
CA GLY A 462 14.97 27.98 36.09
C GLY A 462 15.10 27.91 37.61
N THR A 463 15.89 26.97 38.09
CA THR A 463 16.15 26.79 39.54
C THR A 463 17.55 27.26 39.88
N VAL A 464 17.70 28.07 40.95
CA VAL A 464 19.01 28.55 41.41
C VAL A 464 19.80 27.39 42.00
N LYS A 465 20.96 27.06 41.42
CA LYS A 465 21.85 25.99 41.90
C LYS A 465 22.91 26.49 42.85
N SER A 466 23.53 27.63 42.53
CA SER A 466 24.57 28.21 43.38
C SER A 466 24.58 29.73 43.27
N ILE A 467 24.96 30.39 44.36
CA ILE A 467 25.05 31.85 44.44
C ILE A 467 26.51 32.24 44.69
N LYS A 468 27.01 33.20 43.90
CA LYS A 468 28.35 33.81 44.05
C LYS A 468 28.20 35.31 44.23
N GLU A 469 29.27 35.99 44.65
CA GLU A 469 29.26 37.44 44.90
C GLU A 469 28.87 38.27 43.68
N PHE A 470 29.16 37.77 42.47
CA PHE A 470 28.90 38.47 41.20
C PHE A 470 27.61 38.03 40.49
N GLY A 471 26.88 37.01 40.99
CA GLY A 471 25.67 36.52 40.34
C GLY A 471 25.20 35.15 40.83
N ALA A 472 24.07 34.68 40.28
CA ALA A 472 23.50 33.36 40.57
C ALA A 472 23.59 32.45 39.35
N PHE A 473 23.97 31.19 39.55
CA PHE A 473 23.88 30.15 38.54
C PHE A 473 22.50 29.52 38.57
N VAL A 474 21.77 29.66 37.48
CA VAL A 474 20.41 29.17 37.33
C VAL A 474 20.41 28.04 36.30
N GLU A 475 19.96 26.86 36.71
CA GLU A 475 19.68 25.76 35.78
C GLU A 475 18.32 26.06 35.12
N PHE A 476 18.35 26.48 33.86
CA PHE A 476 17.16 26.90 33.11
C PHE A 476 16.70 25.84 32.10
N LEU A 477 17.58 24.89 31.78
CA LEU A 477 17.30 23.65 31.04
C LEU A 477 18.10 22.49 31.67
N PRO A 478 17.67 21.23 31.55
CA PRO A 478 18.36 20.10 32.16
C PRO A 478 19.84 20.05 31.80
N LYS A 479 20.73 20.09 32.79
CA LYS A 479 22.21 20.14 32.65
C LYS A 479 22.78 21.40 31.96
N LYS A 480 21.96 22.45 31.73
CA LYS A 480 22.43 23.74 31.19
C LYS A 480 22.26 24.83 32.24
N GLU A 481 23.40 25.34 32.72
CA GLU A 481 23.47 26.41 33.72
C GLU A 481 23.82 27.74 33.04
N GLY A 482 23.08 28.79 33.38
CA GLY A 482 23.36 30.15 32.95
C GLY A 482 23.69 31.07 34.11
N LEU A 483 24.51 32.09 33.84
CA LEU A 483 24.87 33.09 34.83
C LEU A 483 23.88 34.25 34.78
N LEU A 484 23.15 34.45 35.89
CA LEU A 484 22.37 35.65 36.16
C LEU A 484 23.28 36.65 36.92
N HIS A 485 23.87 37.59 36.18
CA HIS A 485 24.77 38.59 36.75
C HIS A 485 24.01 39.58 37.64
N ILE A 486 24.65 40.10 38.69
CA ILE A 486 24.03 41.02 39.67
C ILE A 486 23.36 42.26 39.02
N SER A 487 23.92 42.75 37.91
CA SER A 487 23.39 43.90 37.15
C SER A 487 22.12 43.58 36.34
N GLU A 488 21.84 42.30 36.12
CA GLU A 488 20.74 41.80 35.29
C GLU A 488 19.58 41.24 36.14
N ILE A 489 19.61 41.44 37.46
CA ILE A 489 18.56 40.98 38.38
C ILE A 489 17.39 41.97 38.46
N SER A 490 17.67 43.27 38.50
CA SER A 490 16.69 44.34 38.75
C SER A 490 17.14 45.69 38.19
N TRP A 491 16.21 46.62 37.97
CA TRP A 491 16.51 48.02 37.59
C TRP A 491 17.09 48.86 38.74
N LYS A 492 16.97 48.39 39.99
CA LYS A 492 17.59 49.01 41.17
C LYS A 492 19.03 48.49 41.32
N ARG A 493 19.98 49.38 41.66
CA ARG A 493 21.37 48.99 41.93
C ARG A 493 21.42 48.13 43.19
N LEU A 494 21.76 46.85 43.03
CA LEU A 494 22.01 45.92 44.13
C LEU A 494 23.52 45.90 44.40
N GLU A 495 23.91 46.17 45.64
CA GLU A 495 25.32 46.18 46.05
C GLU A 495 25.83 44.79 46.46
N THR A 496 24.94 43.88 46.86
CA THR A 496 25.28 42.50 47.23
C THR A 496 24.20 41.52 46.79
N MET A 497 24.59 40.26 46.57
CA MET A 497 23.68 39.14 46.28
C MET A 497 22.98 38.59 47.53
N ASN A 498 23.38 39.05 48.73
CA ASN A 498 22.86 38.55 50.00
C ASN A 498 21.37 38.86 50.17
N GLY A 499 20.55 37.82 50.29
CA GLY A 499 19.11 37.92 50.52
C GLY A 499 18.26 38.14 49.25
N VAL A 500 18.86 38.09 48.06
CA VAL A 500 18.14 38.29 46.79
C VAL A 500 17.50 36.99 46.28
N PHE A 501 18.21 35.86 46.39
CA PHE A 501 17.75 34.52 46.07
C PHE A 501 18.27 33.53 47.11
N LYS A 502 17.59 32.40 47.27
CA LYS A 502 18.08 31.22 48.00
C LYS A 502 18.40 30.10 46.99
N GLU A 503 19.36 29.26 47.33
CA GLU A 503 19.60 28.03 46.56
C GLU A 503 18.33 27.17 46.56
N GLY A 504 17.88 26.74 45.38
CA GLY A 504 16.61 26.05 45.17
C GLY A 504 15.43 26.94 44.77
N ASP A 505 15.56 28.26 44.76
CA ASP A 505 14.48 29.15 44.32
C ASP A 505 14.19 29.01 42.82
N LYS A 506 12.90 29.03 42.45
CA LYS A 506 12.45 29.08 41.05
C LYS A 506 12.37 30.53 40.58
N VAL A 507 13.02 30.84 39.45
CA VAL A 507 13.14 32.20 38.93
C VAL A 507 12.89 32.21 37.42
N LYS A 508 12.05 33.14 36.95
CA LYS A 508 11.89 33.42 35.52
C LYS A 508 13.01 34.33 35.01
N VAL A 509 13.70 33.88 33.97
CA VAL A 509 14.89 34.52 33.41
C VAL A 509 14.84 34.49 31.88
N LYS A 510 15.29 35.57 31.24
CA LYS A 510 15.40 35.67 29.78
C LYS A 510 16.84 35.39 29.37
N LEU A 511 17.06 34.57 28.33
CA LEU A 511 18.38 34.38 27.77
C LEU A 511 18.76 35.61 26.93
N LEU A 512 19.85 36.29 27.26
CA LEU A 512 20.30 37.50 26.54
C LEU A 512 21.31 37.20 25.45
N GLU A 513 22.22 36.28 25.70
CA GLU A 513 23.35 36.01 24.82
C GLU A 513 24.00 34.67 25.20
N VAL A 514 24.54 33.99 24.21
CA VAL A 514 25.46 32.85 24.40
C VAL A 514 26.86 33.35 24.08
N ASP A 515 27.79 33.28 25.03
CA ASP A 515 29.17 33.71 24.80
C ASP A 515 29.86 32.77 23.78
N PRO A 516 30.23 33.26 22.59
CA PRO A 516 30.75 32.42 21.51
C PRO A 516 32.15 31.84 21.80
N LYS A 517 32.88 32.35 22.81
CA LYS A 517 34.20 31.83 23.20
C LYS A 517 34.14 30.80 24.32
N THR A 518 33.17 30.90 25.21
CA THR A 518 33.10 30.06 26.42
C THR A 518 31.89 29.15 26.47
N GLY A 519 30.92 29.31 25.56
CA GLY A 519 29.66 28.56 25.53
C GLY A 519 28.75 28.88 26.72
N LYS A 520 29.05 29.92 27.50
CA LYS A 520 28.31 30.27 28.72
C LYS A 520 27.05 31.08 28.39
N PHE A 521 25.96 30.73 29.04
CA PHE A 521 24.65 31.39 28.87
C PHE A 521 24.53 32.61 29.79
N LYS A 522 24.23 33.79 29.24
CA LYS A 522 23.94 35.01 30.02
C LYS A 522 22.43 35.16 30.20
N LEU A 523 21.98 35.19 31.44
CA LEU A 523 20.57 35.30 31.81
C LEU A 523 20.25 36.69 32.37
N SER A 524 19.02 37.18 32.15
CA SER A 524 18.54 38.44 32.72
C SER A 524 17.09 38.33 33.20
N ARG A 525 16.86 38.79 34.44
CA ARG A 525 15.54 39.00 35.01
C ARG A 525 15.06 40.44 34.79
N LYS A 526 15.99 41.38 34.73
CA LYS A 526 15.75 42.80 34.44
C LYS A 526 15.06 43.01 33.09
N ALA A 527 15.40 42.21 32.08
CA ALA A 527 14.76 42.26 30.76
C ALA A 527 13.25 41.90 30.77
N LEU A 528 12.74 41.31 31.86
CA LEU A 528 11.33 40.97 32.05
C LEU A 528 10.59 41.99 32.93
N MET A 529 11.28 43.00 33.46
CA MET A 529 10.71 44.03 34.32
C MET A 529 10.45 45.33 33.53
N PRO A 530 9.30 46.00 33.72
CA PRO A 530 8.98 47.24 33.03
C PRO A 530 10.03 48.32 33.32
N LYS A 531 10.48 49.00 32.27
CA LYS A 531 11.53 50.02 32.33
C LYS A 531 11.02 51.26 33.08
N PRO A 532 11.70 51.73 34.15
CA PRO A 532 11.33 52.97 34.81
C PRO A 532 11.56 54.18 33.88
N GLU A 533 10.60 55.11 33.80
CA GLU A 533 10.74 56.35 33.03
C GLU A 533 11.92 57.18 33.54
N ALA A 534 12.77 57.64 32.62
CA ALA A 534 13.91 58.49 32.95
C ALA A 534 13.44 59.96 33.15
N PRO A 535 13.93 60.69 34.18
CA PRO A 535 13.62 62.10 34.34
C PRO A 535 14.24 62.92 33.20
N GLN A 536 13.42 63.73 32.51
CA GLN A 536 13.88 64.71 31.53
C GLN A 536 14.82 65.74 32.19
N ARG A 537 15.99 65.96 31.60
CA ARG A 537 16.89 67.06 31.98
C ARG A 537 16.36 68.37 31.38
N PRO A 538 16.36 69.50 32.13
CA PRO A 538 15.98 70.79 31.57
C PRO A 538 17.07 71.28 30.59
N GLN A 539 16.67 71.63 29.37
CA GLN A 539 17.52 72.32 28.40
C GLN A 539 17.56 73.82 28.74
N GLY A 540 18.76 74.35 28.96
CA GLY A 540 19.02 75.76 29.25
C GLY A 540 19.01 76.65 28.01
N ASP A 541 18.73 77.93 28.27
CA ASP A 541 18.61 79.04 27.32
C ASP A 541 19.80 79.22 26.37
N ALA A 542 19.49 79.50 25.10
CA ALA A 542 20.44 79.97 24.10
C ALA A 542 20.53 81.51 24.13
N PRO A 543 21.73 82.13 24.02
CA PRO A 543 21.83 83.57 23.88
C PRO A 543 21.67 84.01 22.42
N GLN A 544 20.86 85.03 22.20
CA GLN A 544 20.74 85.79 20.95
C GLN A 544 22.02 86.60 20.68
N GLN A 545 22.51 86.59 19.44
CA GLN A 545 23.30 87.69 18.90
C GLN A 545 22.85 88.04 17.46
N ALA A 546 22.56 89.34 17.35
CA ALA A 546 22.49 90.29 16.23
C ALA A 546 22.50 89.79 14.78
#